data_AF-A0A101H0M7-F1
#
_entry.id   AF-A0A101H0M7-F1
#
_cell.length_a   1.000
_cell.length_b   1.000
_cell.length_c   1.000
_cell.angle_alpha   90.00
_cell.angle_beta   90.00
_cell.angle_gamma   90.00
#
_symmetry.space_group_name_H-M   'P 1'
#
loop_
_entity.id
_entity.type
_entity.pdbx_description
1 polymer ?
#
loop_
_entity_poly.entity_id
_entity_poly.type
_entity_poly.pdbx_seq_one_letter_code
_entity_poly.pdbx_strand_id
1 'polypeptide(L)' 'MFEEIVPNPLSDSNDKGASIAVKESCDFIIGLGGGNPIDSSKLIALVARYGGKCWDYTGAGGGRKPKAACPQ' A
#
# COMPACT_ATOMS: atom_id res chain seq x y z
N MET A 1 10.64 -7.18 -4.60
CA MET A 1 11.22 -5.82 -4.58
C MET A 1 10.38 -4.95 -5.50
N PHE A 2 10.04 -3.72 -5.09
CA PHE A 2 9.20 -2.81 -5.87
C PHE A 2 9.78 -1.39 -5.76
N GLU A 3 10.13 -0.80 -6.90
CA GLU A 3 10.93 0.45 -6.97
C GLU A 3 10.17 1.59 -7.67
N GLU A 4 8.92 1.37 -8.08
CA GLU A 4 8.13 2.34 -8.84
C GLU A 4 7.47 3.42 -7.95
N ILE A 5 7.96 3.58 -6.72
CA ILE A 5 7.54 4.66 -5.83
C ILE A 5 8.36 5.90 -6.12
N VAL A 6 7.71 6.87 -6.77
CA VAL A 6 8.26 8.18 -7.11
C VAL A 6 7.90 9.24 -6.04
N PRO A 7 8.59 10.39 -6.00
CA PRO A 7 8.16 11.53 -5.19
C PRO A 7 6.72 11.94 -5.53
N ASN A 8 5.87 12.12 -4.51
CA ASN A 8 4.41 12.28 -4.65
C ASN A 8 3.75 11.08 -5.36
N PRO A 9 3.77 9.89 -4.75
CA PRO A 9 3.26 8.68 -5.36
C PRO A 9 1.77 8.82 -5.66
N LEU A 10 1.40 8.51 -6.90
CA LEU A 10 0.00 8.37 -7.29
C LEU A 10 -0.58 7.13 -6.59
N SER A 11 -1.89 7.15 -6.31
CA SER A 11 -2.60 6.00 -5.73
C SER A 11 -2.39 4.73 -6.55
N ASP A 12 -2.28 4.88 -7.87
CA ASP A 12 -2.13 3.75 -8.80
C ASP A 12 -0.81 2.99 -8.60
N SER A 13 0.28 3.67 -8.23
CA SER A 13 1.56 3.01 -7.92
C SER A 13 1.46 2.15 -6.66
N ASN A 14 0.73 2.63 -5.65
CA ASN A 14 0.50 1.88 -4.41
C ASN A 14 -0.45 0.71 -4.64
N ASP A 15 -1.51 0.89 -5.43
CA ASP A 15 -2.43 -0.19 -5.79
C ASP A 15 -1.71 -1.29 -6.61
N LYS A 16 -0.80 -0.90 -7.51
CA LYS A 16 0.08 -1.83 -8.23
C LYS A 16 1.00 -2.58 -7.28
N GLY A 17 1.66 -1.89 -6.35
CA GLY A 17 2.50 -2.52 -5.33
C GLY A 17 1.72 -3.53 -4.48
N ALA A 18 0.46 -3.21 -4.13
CA ALA A 18 -0.39 -4.09 -3.34
C ALA A 18 -0.79 -5.35 -4.14
N SER A 19 -1.14 -5.19 -5.41
CA SER A 19 -1.42 -6.30 -6.31
C SER A 19 -0.23 -7.26 -6.44
N ILE A 20 0.99 -6.72 -6.55
CA ILE A 20 2.22 -7.53 -6.56
C ILE A 20 2.38 -8.27 -5.22
N ALA A 21 2.21 -7.58 -4.09
CA ALA A 21 2.34 -8.21 -2.77
C ALA A 21 1.36 -9.38 -2.58
N VAL A 22 0.11 -9.24 -3.03
CA VAL A 22 -0.89 -10.32 -2.99
C VAL A 22 -0.52 -11.45 -3.95
N LYS A 23 -0.16 -11.11 -5.20
CA LYS A 23 0.20 -12.10 -6.22
C LYS A 23 1.39 -12.96 -5.80
N GLU A 24 2.41 -12.33 -5.22
CA GLU A 24 3.63 -13.00 -4.76
C GLU A 24 3.48 -13.60 -3.35
N SER A 25 2.28 -13.55 -2.75
CA SER A 25 1.98 -14.08 -1.41
C SER A 25 2.96 -13.56 -0.34
N CYS A 26 3.21 -12.25 -0.32
CA CYS A 26 4.11 -11.63 0.63
C CYS A 26 3.48 -11.55 2.03
N ASP A 27 4.17 -12.08 3.05
CA ASP A 27 3.71 -12.01 4.46
C ASP A 27 3.98 -10.64 5.11
N PHE A 28 5.00 -9.92 4.65
CA PHE A 28 5.41 -8.63 5.21
C PHE A 28 5.91 -7.67 4.13
N ILE A 29 5.89 -6.37 4.44
CA ILE A 29 6.35 -5.30 3.55
C ILE A 29 7.36 -4.42 4.29
N ILE A 30 8.50 -4.16 3.66
CA ILE A 30 9.54 -3.27 4.18
C ILE A 30 9.65 -2.05 3.27
N GLY A 31 9.37 -0.87 3.82
CA GLY A 31 9.63 0.40 3.15
C GLY A 31 11.08 0.84 3.35
N LEU A 32 11.89 0.77 2.30
CA LEU A 32 13.30 1.21 2.32
C LEU A 32 13.45 2.53 1.54
N GLY A 33 13.86 3.59 2.23
CA GLY A 33 14.08 4.92 1.63
C GLY A 33 13.63 6.06 2.53
N GLY A 34 13.26 7.19 1.93
CA GLY A 34 12.72 8.36 2.63
C GLY A 34 11.21 8.28 2.91
N GLY A 35 10.58 9.43 3.17
CA GLY A 35 9.16 9.50 3.52
C GLY A 35 8.21 8.86 2.49
N ASN A 36 8.42 9.12 1.20
CA ASN A 36 7.55 8.59 0.13
C ASN A 36 7.53 7.04 0.08
N PRO A 37 8.69 6.33 0.00
CA PRO A 37 8.72 4.86 0.12
C PRO A 37 8.09 4.33 1.41
N ILE A 38 8.38 4.96 2.56
CA ILE A 38 7.86 4.53 3.86
C ILE A 38 6.33 4.66 3.91
N ASP A 39 5.76 5.79 3.50
CA ASP A 39 4.31 5.98 3.53
C ASP A 39 3.59 5.14 2.49
N SER A 40 4.20 4.96 1.31
CA SER A 40 3.70 4.03 0.29
C SER A 40 3.63 2.61 0.81
N SER A 41 4.66 2.13 1.53
CA SER A 41 4.67 0.78 2.08
C SER A 41 3.50 0.51 3.05
N LYS A 42 3.08 1.51 3.83
CA LYS A 42 1.93 1.39 4.74
C LYS A 42 0.63 1.20 3.96
N LEU A 43 0.44 1.99 2.90
CA LEU A 43 -0.74 1.92 2.04
C LEU A 43 -0.77 0.61 1.24
N ILE A 44 0.37 0.19 0.70
CA ILE A 44 0.51 -1.09 0.01
C ILE A 44 0.13 -2.24 0.94
N ALA A 45 0.69 -2.28 2.15
CA ALA A 45 0.41 -3.34 3.12
C ALA A 45 -1.08 -3.38 3.46
N LEU A 46 -1.67 -2.19 3.64
CA LEU A 46 -3.08 -2.03 3.93
C LEU A 46 -3.98 -2.58 2.82
N VAL A 47 -3.73 -2.17 1.58
CA VAL A 47 -4.52 -2.61 0.42
C VAL A 47 -4.27 -4.09 0.12
N ALA A 48 -3.05 -4.59 0.32
CA ALA A 48 -2.76 -6.02 0.18
C ALA A 48 -3.56 -6.86 1.18
N ARG A 49 -3.74 -6.38 2.41
CA ARG A 49 -4.52 -7.08 3.45
C ARG A 49 -6.03 -7.01 3.22
N TYR A 50 -6.58 -5.83 2.92
CA TYR A 50 -8.03 -5.61 2.91
C TYR A 50 -8.65 -5.49 1.51
N GLY A 51 -7.84 -5.46 0.46
CA GLY A 51 -8.27 -5.22 -0.91
C GLY A 51 -8.78 -3.79 -1.14
N GLY A 52 -9.44 -3.57 -2.27
CA GLY A 52 -9.91 -2.24 -2.68
C GLY A 52 -8.80 -1.36 -3.25
N LYS A 53 -9.03 -0.05 -3.26
CA LYS A 53 -8.04 0.96 -3.69
C LYS A 53 -7.52 1.77 -2.52
N CYS A 54 -6.31 2.31 -2.61
CA CYS A 54 -5.75 3.22 -1.61
C CYS A 54 -6.73 4.34 -1.22
N TRP A 55 -7.45 4.89 -2.20
CA TRP A 55 -8.40 5.98 -1.99
C TRP A 55 -9.54 5.62 -1.04
N ASP A 56 -9.98 4.36 -1.01
CA ASP A 56 -11.08 3.87 -0.16
C ASP A 56 -10.79 4.05 1.34
N TYR A 57 -9.50 4.12 1.70
CA TYR A 57 -8.99 4.24 3.07
C TYR A 57 -8.67 5.67 3.48
N THR A 58 -8.92 6.64 2.59
CA THR A 58 -8.76 8.07 2.90
C THR A 58 -10.08 8.67 3.36
N GLY A 59 -10.01 9.76 4.13
CA GLY A 59 -11.21 10.50 4.55
C GLY A 59 -12.01 11.10 3.38
N ALA A 60 -11.37 11.34 2.23
CA ALA A 60 -12.00 11.90 1.05
C ALA A 60 -12.58 10.85 0.08
N GLY A 61 -12.16 9.58 0.17
CA GLY A 61 -12.51 8.54 -0.80
C GLY A 61 -13.50 7.49 -0.34
N GLY A 62 -13.57 7.19 0.95
CA GLY A 62 -14.50 6.17 1.45
C GLY A 62 -14.48 5.98 2.96
N GLY A 63 -13.45 6.48 3.65
CA GLY A 63 -13.38 6.50 5.11
C GLY A 63 -13.29 5.12 5.75
N ARG A 64 -12.89 4.07 5.01
CA ARG A 64 -12.71 2.74 5.59
C ARG A 64 -11.62 2.81 6.66
N LYS A 65 -11.93 2.27 7.84
CA LYS A 65 -11.04 2.26 9.01
C LYS A 65 -10.44 0.87 9.22
N PRO A 66 -9.22 0.63 8.75
CA PRO A 66 -8.56 -0.65 8.94
C PRO A 66 -8.08 -0.83 10.38
N LYS A 67 -7.97 -2.09 10.81
CA LYS A 67 -7.56 -2.44 12.19
C LYS A 67 -6.11 -2.93 12.30
N ALA A 68 -5.48 -3.28 11.19
CA ALA A 68 -4.09 -3.72 11.07
C ALA A 68 -3.55 -3.31 9.70
N ALA A 69 -2.27 -3.50 9.40
CA ALA A 69 -1.74 -3.21 8.05
C ALA A 69 -0.89 -4.34 7.47
N CYS A 70 -0.34 -5.26 8.26
CA CYS A 70 0.46 -6.35 7.71
C CYS A 70 -0.41 -7.32 6.88
N PRO A 71 0.08 -7.80 5.72
CA PRO A 71 -0.53 -8.95 5.02
C PRO A 71 -0.68 -10.17 5.95
N GLN A 72 -1.56 -11.11 5.60
CA GLN A 72 -1.71 -12.38 6.32
C GLN A 72 -0.84 -13.46 5.72
#